data_AF-A0A5K0XPH6-F1
#
_entry.id   AF-A0A5K0XPH6-F1
#
_cell.length_a   1.000
_cell.length_b   1.000
_cell.length_c   1.000
_cell.angle_alpha   90.00
_cell.angle_beta   90.00
_cell.angle_gamma   90.00
#
_symmetry.space_group_name_H-M   'P 1'
#
loop_
_entity.id
_entity.type
_entity.pdbx_description
1 polymer ?
#
loop_
_entity_poly.entity_id
_entity_poly.type
_entity_poly.pdbx_seq_one_letter_code
_entity_poly.pdbx_strand_id
1 'polypeptide(L)' 'ILVNGTPTMAMIDTGATHNFVSVVKARILGLTLERGELHMKAVNSEAKLIHRVARDVVVKIESWSEKPTSP' A
#
# COMPACT_ATOMS: atom_id res chain seq x y z
N ILE A 1 6.34 -7.90 0.27
CA ILE A 1 6.18 -7.41 1.66
C ILE A 1 5.10 -8.23 2.36
N LEU A 2 5.07 -8.26 3.69
CA LEU A 2 3.90 -8.69 4.46
C LEU A 2 3.17 -7.45 4.95
N VAL A 3 1.85 -7.40 4.78
CA VAL A 3 0.99 -6.36 5.36
C VAL A 3 0.02 -7.07 6.28
N ASN A 4 0.05 -6.75 7.58
CA ASN A 4 -0.68 -7.50 8.61
C ASN A 4 -0.48 -9.03 8.48
N GLY A 5 0.77 -9.46 8.23
CA GLY A 5 1.11 -10.88 8.06
C GLY A 5 0.72 -11.50 6.70
N THR A 6 -0.02 -10.79 5.84
CA THR A 6 -0.45 -11.29 4.53
C THR A 6 0.57 -10.95 3.44
N PRO A 7 1.10 -11.95 2.70
CA PRO A 7 1.99 -11.72 1.55
C PRO A 7 1.35 -10.83 0.49
N THR A 8 2.03 -9.75 0.15
CA THR A 8 1.55 -8.72 -0.78
C THR A 8 2.67 -8.24 -1.70
N MET A 9 2.36 -8.16 -2.99
CA MET A 9 3.16 -7.42 -3.97
C MET A 9 2.79 -5.94 -3.91
N ALA A 10 3.79 -5.08 -3.88
CA ALA A 10 3.64 -3.64 -3.87
C ALA A 10 4.57 -3.02 -4.91
N MET A 11 4.14 -1.91 -5.50
CA MET A 11 4.97 -1.09 -6.38
C MET A 11 5.88 -0.21 -5.54
N ILE A 12 7.15 -0.10 -5.92
CA ILE A 12 8.09 0.86 -5.33
C ILE A 12 7.90 2.18 -6.09
N ASP A 13 7.08 3.07 -5.55
CA ASP A 13 6.78 4.38 -6.14
C ASP A 13 7.39 5.50 -5.29
N THR A 14 8.55 6.00 -5.71
CA THR A 14 9.24 7.09 -5.01
C THR A 14 8.61 8.46 -5.28
N GLY A 15 7.67 8.57 -6.22
CA GLY A 15 6.94 9.80 -6.52
C GLY A 15 5.70 10.00 -5.66
N ALA A 16 5.27 8.98 -4.92
CA ALA A 16 4.10 9.04 -4.07
C ALA A 16 4.47 9.47 -2.64
N THR A 17 3.73 10.45 -2.09
CA THR A 17 3.91 10.90 -0.70
C THR A 17 3.31 9.95 0.33
N HIS A 18 2.39 9.08 -0.10
CA HIS A 18 1.70 8.09 0.72
C HIS A 18 1.62 6.77 -0.04
N ASN A 19 1.48 5.67 0.68
CA ASN A 19 1.18 4.38 0.08
C ASN A 19 -0.30 4.27 -0.24
N PHE A 20 -0.63 3.77 -1.43
CA PHE A 20 -2.02 3.55 -1.86
C PHE A 20 -2.31 2.07 -2.02
N VAL A 21 -3.53 1.70 -1.64
CA VAL A 21 -4.05 0.34 -1.78
C VAL A 21 -5.50 0.43 -2.25
N SER A 22 -5.91 -0.49 -3.13
CA SER A 22 -7.31 -0.53 -3.54
C SER A 22 -8.21 -0.93 -2.37
N VAL A 23 -9.46 -0.45 -2.38
CA VAL A 23 -10.43 -0.79 -1.31
C VAL A 23 -10.63 -2.31 -1.18
N VAL A 24 -10.65 -3.02 -2.32
CA VAL A 24 -10.76 -4.49 -2.34
C VAL A 24 -9.57 -5.13 -1.62
N LYS A 25 -8.34 -4.69 -1.93
CA LYS A 25 -7.13 -5.23 -1.31
C LYS A 25 -7.05 -4.85 0.17
N ALA A 26 -7.44 -3.63 0.55
CA ALA A 26 -7.49 -3.20 1.95
C ALA A 26 -8.41 -4.10 2.81
N ARG A 27 -9.56 -4.53 2.26
CA ARG A 27 -10.46 -5.49 2.92
C ARG A 27 -9.83 -6.87 3.07
N ILE A 28 -9.19 -7.38 2.01
CA ILE A 28 -8.48 -8.68 2.04
C ILE A 28 -7.36 -8.67 3.09
N LEU A 29 -6.67 -7.54 3.24
CA LEU A 29 -5.59 -7.36 4.22
C LEU A 29 -6.09 -7.09 5.65
N GLY A 30 -7.41 -7.00 5.86
CA GLY A 30 -8.00 -6.72 7.17
C GLY A 30 -7.58 -5.36 7.73
N LEU A 31 -7.40 -4.34 6.87
CA LEU A 31 -7.03 -3.00 7.33
C LEU A 31 -8.22 -2.31 8.00
N THR A 32 -7.98 -1.74 9.16
CA THR A 32 -8.94 -0.82 9.80
C THR A 32 -8.93 0.50 9.05
N LEU A 33 -10.09 0.88 8.51
CA LEU A 33 -10.26 2.07 7.70
C LEU A 33 -11.00 3.14 8.50
N GLU A 34 -10.34 4.25 8.74
CA GLU A 34 -10.91 5.42 9.41
C GLU A 34 -11.35 6.47 8.38
N ARG A 35 -12.29 7.33 8.74
CA ARG A 35 -12.63 8.48 7.90
C ARG A 35 -11.41 9.41 7.83
N GLY A 36 -10.97 9.69 6.61
CA GLY A 36 -9.97 10.71 6.34
C GLY A 36 -10.54 11.83 5.48
N GLU A 37 -9.88 12.98 5.52
CA GLU A 37 -10.17 14.15 4.67
C GLU A 37 -8.99 14.46 3.74
N LEU A 38 -8.22 13.42 3.40
CA LEU A 38 -7.06 13.56 2.52
C LEU A 38 -7.49 13.66 1.06
N HIS A 39 -6.69 14.36 0.27
CA HIS A 39 -6.86 14.44 -1.17
C HIS A 39 -5.62 13.88 -1.86
N MET A 40 -5.82 13.08 -2.91
CA MET A 40 -4.76 12.56 -3.76
C MET A 40 -4.83 13.22 -5.13
N LYS A 41 -3.72 13.81 -5.56
CA LYS A 41 -3.60 14.46 -6.87
C LYS A 41 -2.42 13.85 -7.62
N ALA A 42 -2.67 13.34 -8.83
CA ALA A 42 -1.59 13.06 -9.77
C ALA A 42 -1.22 14.36 -10.50
N VAL A 43 0.03 14.49 -10.95
CA VAL A 43 0.58 15.74 -11.53
C VAL A 43 -0.30 16.36 -12.63
N ASN A 44 -1.00 15.54 -13.43
CA ASN A 44 -1.85 15.97 -14.53
C ASN A 44 -3.32 15.57 -14.33
N SER A 45 -3.81 15.54 -13.09
CA SER A 45 -5.19 15.18 -12.80
C SER A 45 -5.77 16.04 -11.70
N GLU A 46 -7.10 16.15 -11.70
CA GLU A 46 -7.83 16.74 -10.59
C GLU A 46 -7.61 15.95 -9.30
N ALA A 47 -7.59 16.67 -8.18
CA ALA A 47 -7.47 16.05 -6.87
C ALA A 47 -8.71 15.21 -6.58
N LYS A 48 -8.52 13.97 -6.12
CA LYS A 48 -9.58 13.05 -5.71
C LYS A 48 -9.61 12.92 -4.20
N LEU A 49 -10.80 12.98 -3.61
CA LEU A 49 -10.98 12.78 -2.18
C LEU A 49 -10.70 11.32 -1.79
N ILE A 50 -9.87 11.14 -0.77
CA ILE A 50 -9.63 9.87 -0.11
C ILE A 50 -10.51 9.80 1.13
N HIS A 51 -11.57 9.02 1.02
CA HIS A 51 -12.60 8.89 2.06
C HIS A 51 -12.14 8.05 3.25
N ARG A 52 -11.07 7.27 3.09
CA ARG A 52 -10.62 6.29 4.07
C ARG A 52 -9.11 6.22 4.17
N VAL A 53 -8.59 6.16 5.39
CA VAL A 53 -7.16 6.04 5.70
C VAL A 53 -6.96 4.87 6.65
N ALA A 54 -5.90 4.10 6.44
CA ALA A 54 -5.44 3.11 7.40
C ALA A 54 -4.23 3.69 8.14
N ARG A 55 -4.29 3.69 9.48
CA ARG A 55 -3.21 4.13 10.37
C ARG A 55 -2.61 2.93 11.08
N ASP A 56 -1.38 3.09 11.56
CA ASP A 56 -0.66 2.08 12.35
C ASP A 56 -0.59 0.69 11.68
N VAL A 57 -0.49 0.67 10.35
CA VAL A 57 -0.42 -0.56 9.56
C VAL A 57 0.96 -1.19 9.70
N VAL A 58 1.00 -2.44 10.16
CA VAL A 58 2.26 -3.20 10.26
C VAL A 58 2.66 -3.69 8.87
N VAL A 59 3.78 -3.17 8.37
CA VAL A 59 4.41 -3.61 7.13
C VAL A 59 5.78 -4.21 7.44
N LYS A 60 5.99 -5.45 7.02
CA LYS A 60 7.29 -6.13 7.12
C LYS A 60 7.89 -6.33 5.72
N ILE A 61 9.12 -5.90 5.55
CA ILE A 61 9.93 -6.26 4.39
C ILE A 61 10.67 -7.54 4.79
N GLU A 62 10.31 -8.65 4.15
CA GLU A 62 11.00 -9.92 4.39
C GLU A 62 12.39 -9.90 3.75
N SER A 63 13.29 -10.72 4.28
CA SER A 63 14.64 -10.91 3.75
C SER A 63 14.57 -11.28 2.26
N TRP A 64 15.44 -10.66 1.47
CA TRP A 64 15.63 -11.04 0.09
C TRP A 64 16.16 -12.49 0.03
N SER A 65 15.39 -13.40 -0.57
CA SER A 65 15.90 -14.71 -0.94
C SER A 65 16.31 -14.66 -2.40
N GLU A 66 17.62 -14.73 -2.67
CA GLU A 66 18.11 -14.91 -4.03
C GLU A 66 17.48 -16.18 -4.62
N LYS A 67 16.91 -16.06 -5.82
CA LYS A 67 16.61 -17.26 -6.61
C LYS A 67 17.96 -17.90 -6.93
N PRO A 68 18.17 -19.22 -6.68
CA PRO A 68 19.33 -19.90 -7.24
C PRO A 68 19.26 -19.72 -8.75
N THR A 69 20.23 -19.02 -9.32
CA THR A 69 20.40 -18.98 -10.77
C THR A 69 20.74 -20.40 -11.20
N SER A 70 19.84 -21.02 -11.97
CA SER A 70 20.18 -22.24 -12.70
C SER A 70 21.37 -21.94 -13.62
N PRO A 71 22.40 -22.80 -13.66
CA PRO A 71 23.58 -22.59 -14.51
C PRO A 71 23.24 -22.58 -16.01
#